data_AF-A0A560BW74-F1
#
_entry.id   AF-A0A560BW74-F1
#
_cell.length_a   1.000
_cell.length_b   1.000
_cell.length_c   1.000
_cell.angle_alpha   90.00
_cell.angle_beta   90.00
_cell.angle_gamma   90.00
#
_symmetry.space_group_name_H-M   'P 1'
#
loop_
_entity.id
_entity.type
_entity.pdbx_description
1 polymer ?
#
loop_
_entity_poly.entity_id
_entity_poly.type
_entity_poly.pdbx_seq_one_letter_code
_entity_poly.pdbx_strand_id
1 'polypeptide(L)'
;MYYFSNGGFYHTEVHGDAIPADVVPVTDDEHAALFVGQSEGKVIVADADGRPALADPPPPPERTLDERRATVAAAVDALRDQHMAEGAEHGGKRFALDGTSRTDLGGMATTGALVLMGALDWPADYATGWIALDNTRLPLPTPQDGIALAAAVAGRYAALVQAARTIKDAVLASDEPEAIDITAGWPE
;
A
#
# COMPACT_ATOMS: atom_id res chain seq x y z
N MET A 1 -4.12 42.11 -29.40
CA MET A 1 -4.04 41.18 -30.56
C MET A 1 -2.89 40.21 -30.32
N TYR A 2 -3.22 38.93 -30.24
CA TYR A 2 -2.28 37.86 -29.98
C TYR A 2 -1.84 37.16 -31.27
N TYR A 3 -0.77 36.40 -31.15
CA TYR A 3 -0.20 35.57 -32.18
C TYR A 3 0.12 34.21 -31.58
N PHE A 4 -0.02 33.14 -32.35
CA PHE A 4 0.26 31.79 -31.87
C PHE A 4 1.22 31.08 -32.80
N SER A 5 2.21 30.41 -32.22
CA SER A 5 3.13 29.50 -32.93
C SER A 5 3.68 28.48 -31.95
N ASN A 6 3.83 27.24 -32.40
CA ASN A 6 4.48 26.13 -31.67
C ASN A 6 4.01 25.98 -30.20
N GLY A 7 2.70 26.09 -29.95
CA GLY A 7 2.13 25.91 -28.61
C GLY A 7 2.24 27.11 -27.67
N GLY A 8 2.77 28.25 -28.15
CA GLY A 8 2.94 29.46 -27.36
C GLY A 8 2.18 30.67 -27.94
N PHE A 9 1.76 31.58 -27.06
CA PHE A 9 1.17 32.86 -27.43
C PHE A 9 2.21 33.98 -27.37
N TYR A 10 2.13 34.88 -28.35
CA TYR A 10 2.96 36.05 -28.50
C TYR A 10 2.07 37.30 -28.59
N HIS A 11 2.62 38.42 -28.14
CA HIS A 11 1.97 39.74 -28.20
C HIS A 11 3.01 40.78 -28.61
N THR A 12 2.70 41.65 -29.56
CA THR A 12 3.65 42.63 -30.11
C THR A 12 4.25 43.55 -29.05
N GLU A 13 3.44 44.02 -28.10
CA GLU A 13 3.91 44.91 -27.02
C GLU A 13 4.87 44.23 -26.04
N VAL A 14 4.82 42.90 -25.96
CA VAL A 14 5.66 42.12 -25.03
C VAL A 14 6.88 41.54 -25.74
N HIS A 15 6.71 41.09 -26.98
CA HIS A 15 7.72 40.27 -27.69
C HIS A 15 8.40 41.01 -28.85
N GLY A 16 7.82 42.09 -29.39
CA GLY A 16 8.43 42.90 -30.46
C GLY A 16 8.99 42.05 -31.62
N ASP A 17 10.28 42.21 -31.92
CA ASP A 17 10.99 41.51 -33.00
C ASP A 17 11.27 40.02 -32.70
N ALA A 18 11.00 39.54 -31.48
CA ALA A 18 11.17 38.13 -31.10
C ALA A 18 9.97 37.25 -31.49
N ILE A 19 8.97 37.81 -32.17
CA ILE A 19 7.81 37.05 -32.68
C ILE A 19 8.27 36.19 -33.88
N PRO A 20 7.99 34.88 -33.88
CA PRO A 20 8.31 33.99 -35.00
C PRO A 20 7.68 34.44 -36.32
N ALA A 21 8.32 34.10 -37.45
CA ALA A 21 7.77 34.43 -38.77
C ALA A 21 6.55 33.57 -39.16
N ASP A 22 6.36 32.42 -38.48
CA ASP A 22 5.30 31.45 -38.75
C ASP A 22 4.06 31.63 -37.85
N VAL A 23 3.94 32.78 -37.18
CA VAL A 23 2.80 33.03 -36.29
C VAL A 23 1.47 33.20 -37.01
N VAL A 24 0.41 32.71 -36.37
CA VAL A 24 -0.97 32.91 -36.81
C VAL A 24 -1.65 33.94 -35.89
N PRO A 25 -2.35 34.95 -36.43
CA PRO A 25 -3.07 35.93 -35.61
C PRO A 25 -4.22 35.28 -34.83
N VAL A 26 -4.39 35.72 -33.58
CA VAL A 26 -5.45 35.30 -32.65
C VAL A 26 -6.07 36.56 -32.04
N THR A 27 -7.38 36.67 -32.13
CA THR A 27 -8.12 37.79 -31.53
C THR A 27 -8.11 37.71 -30.00
N ASP A 28 -8.38 38.83 -29.33
CA ASP A 28 -8.40 38.84 -27.86
C ASP A 28 -9.54 37.98 -27.30
N ASP A 29 -10.68 37.90 -28.01
CA ASP A 29 -11.81 37.03 -27.64
C ASP A 29 -11.51 35.55 -27.85
N GLU A 30 -10.86 35.17 -28.96
CA GLU A 30 -10.39 33.79 -29.19
C GLU A 30 -9.37 33.39 -28.12
N HIS A 31 -8.40 34.27 -27.82
CA HIS A 31 -7.44 34.05 -26.75
C HIS A 31 -8.16 33.85 -25.40
N ALA A 32 -9.10 34.72 -25.03
CA ALA A 32 -9.87 34.58 -23.80
C ALA A 32 -10.64 33.25 -23.73
N ALA A 33 -11.32 32.85 -24.81
CA ALA A 33 -12.06 31.60 -24.90
C ALA A 33 -11.16 30.37 -24.73
N LEU A 34 -9.94 30.38 -25.29
CA LEU A 34 -8.97 29.30 -25.14
C LEU A 34 -8.52 29.14 -23.68
N PHE A 35 -8.32 30.23 -22.95
CA PHE A 35 -7.96 30.16 -21.52
C PHE A 35 -9.14 29.73 -20.62
N VAL A 36 -10.38 30.08 -20.98
CA VAL A 36 -11.57 29.49 -20.33
C VAL A 36 -11.58 27.98 -20.52
N GLY A 37 -11.44 27.49 -21.76
CA GLY A 37 -11.41 26.05 -22.03
C GLY A 37 -10.26 25.32 -21.34
N GLN A 38 -9.08 25.95 -21.23
CA GLN A 38 -7.96 25.41 -20.45
C GLN A 38 -8.32 25.29 -18.96
N SER A 39 -9.01 26.28 -18.38
CA SER A 39 -9.48 26.22 -17.00
C SER A 39 -10.55 25.14 -16.76
N GLU A 40 -11.24 24.72 -17.82
CA GLU A 40 -12.20 23.62 -17.83
C GLU A 40 -11.54 22.25 -18.09
N GLY A 41 -10.22 22.18 -18.19
CA GLY A 41 -9.44 20.94 -18.29
C GLY A 41 -9.07 20.51 -19.72
N LYS A 42 -9.34 21.34 -20.73
CA LYS A 42 -8.85 21.12 -22.10
C LYS A 42 -7.39 21.57 -22.24
N VAL A 43 -6.75 21.11 -23.31
CA VAL A 43 -5.41 21.57 -23.70
C VAL A 43 -5.49 22.42 -24.95
N ILE A 44 -4.65 23.44 -25.04
CA ILE A 44 -4.51 24.26 -26.24
C ILE A 44 -3.44 23.60 -27.12
N VAL A 45 -3.83 23.19 -28.33
CA VAL A 45 -2.95 22.57 -29.32
C VAL A 45 -3.02 23.33 -30.64
N ALA A 46 -1.99 23.20 -31.47
CA ALA A 46 -2.06 23.69 -32.85
C ALA A 46 -2.94 22.74 -33.69
N ASP A 47 -3.89 23.30 -34.43
CA ASP A 47 -4.66 22.56 -35.42
C ASP A 47 -3.88 22.37 -36.74
N ALA A 48 -4.54 21.81 -37.77
CA ALA A 48 -3.92 21.55 -39.07
C ALA A 48 -3.44 22.82 -39.80
N ASP A 49 -3.99 23.99 -39.47
CA ASP A 49 -3.63 25.28 -40.04
C ASP A 49 -2.65 26.06 -39.14
N GLY A 50 -2.20 25.46 -38.03
CA GLY A 50 -1.33 26.11 -37.05
C GLY A 50 -2.06 27.08 -36.11
N ARG A 51 -3.40 27.09 -36.10
CA ARG A 51 -4.19 27.91 -35.17
C ARG A 51 -4.35 27.21 -33.82
N PRO A 52 -4.48 27.96 -32.71
CA PRO A 52 -4.74 27.36 -31.42
C PRO A 52 -6.19 26.86 -31.36
N ALA A 53 -6.35 25.61 -30.96
CA ALA A 53 -7.64 24.96 -30.77
C ALA A 53 -7.66 24.22 -29.43
N LEU A 54 -8.85 24.13 -28.83
CA LEU A 54 -9.08 23.32 -27.64
C LEU A 54 -9.23 21.85 -28.02
N ALA A 55 -8.41 21.00 -27.44
CA ALA A 55 -8.52 19.55 -27.55
C ALA A 55 -8.69 18.94 -26.16
N ASP A 56 -9.27 17.74 -26.11
CA ASP A 56 -9.23 16.95 -24.88
C ASP A 56 -7.79 16.51 -24.61
N PRO A 57 -7.35 16.50 -23.34
CA PRO A 57 -6.03 16.00 -23.00
C PRO A 57 -5.91 14.53 -23.44
N PRO A 58 -4.71 14.08 -23.83
CA PRO A 58 -4.49 12.66 -24.11
C PRO A 58 -4.83 11.84 -22.85
N PRO A 59 -5.28 10.58 -23.02
CA PRO A 59 -5.49 9.71 -21.88
C PRO A 59 -4.17 9.55 -21.11
N PRO A 60 -4.23 9.31 -19.78
CA PRO A 60 -3.04 8.99 -19.02
C PRO A 60 -2.36 7.76 -19.62
N PRO A 61 -1.02 7.67 -19.56
CA PRO A 61 -0.31 6.50 -20.04
C PRO A 61 -0.80 5.25 -19.31
N GLU A 62 -0.86 4.14 -20.04
CA GLU A 62 -1.13 2.84 -19.42
C GLU A 62 -0.03 2.52 -18.40
N ARG A 63 -0.42 1.95 -17.25
CA ARG A 63 0.53 1.51 -16.24
C ARG A 63 1.39 0.38 -16.79
N THR A 64 2.69 0.46 -16.53
CA THR A 64 3.63 -0.63 -16.82
C THR A 64 3.27 -1.88 -16.01
N LEU A 65 3.72 -3.04 -16.47
CA LEU A 65 3.51 -4.30 -15.75
C LEU A 65 4.10 -4.26 -14.33
N ASP A 66 5.25 -3.60 -14.15
CA ASP A 66 5.90 -3.46 -12.84
C ASP A 66 5.09 -2.58 -11.89
N GLU A 67 4.53 -1.46 -12.37
CA GLU A 67 3.63 -0.61 -11.57
C GLU A 67 2.34 -1.34 -11.17
N ARG A 68 1.79 -2.16 -12.08
CA ARG A 68 0.63 -3.01 -11.82
C ARG A 68 0.93 -4.06 -10.75
N ARG A 69 2.05 -4.78 -10.89
CA ARG A 69 2.52 -5.76 -9.89
C ARG A 69 2.78 -5.10 -8.53
N ALA A 70 3.43 -3.94 -8.51
CA ALA A 70 3.68 -3.18 -7.28
C ALA A 70 2.37 -2.77 -6.57
N THR A 71 1.36 -2.35 -7.35
CA THR A 71 0.03 -2.00 -6.81
C THR A 71 -0.62 -3.21 -6.12
N VAL A 72 -0.62 -4.38 -6.77
CA VAL A 72 -1.22 -5.59 -6.19
C VAL A 72 -0.40 -6.10 -5.00
N ALA A 73 0.93 -6.05 -5.07
CA ALA A 73 1.79 -6.44 -3.96
C ALA A 73 1.55 -5.58 -2.70
N ALA A 74 1.34 -4.27 -2.87
CA ALA A 74 0.98 -3.38 -1.77
C ALA A 74 -0.40 -3.73 -1.17
N ALA A 75 -1.37 -4.13 -2.00
CA ALA A 75 -2.66 -4.62 -1.51
C ALA A 75 -2.52 -5.93 -0.71
N VAL A 76 -1.63 -6.84 -1.11
CA VAL A 76 -1.32 -8.06 -0.34
C VAL A 76 -0.69 -7.72 1.01
N ASP A 77 0.22 -6.74 1.05
CA ASP A 77 0.81 -6.28 2.30
C ASP A 77 -0.25 -5.66 3.24
N ALA A 78 -1.19 -4.87 2.70
CA ALA A 78 -2.30 -4.33 3.48
C ALA A 78 -3.21 -5.42 4.06
N LEU A 79 -3.54 -6.46 3.28
CA LEU A 79 -4.33 -7.61 3.76
C LEU A 79 -3.59 -8.41 4.84
N ARG A 80 -2.28 -8.66 4.66
CA ARG A 80 -1.47 -9.27 5.72
C ARG A 80 -1.57 -8.47 7.01
N ASP A 81 -1.42 -7.15 6.92
CA ASP A 81 -1.42 -6.28 8.10
C ASP A 81 -2.79 -6.26 8.79
N GLN A 82 -3.88 -6.34 8.02
CA GLN A 82 -5.23 -6.56 8.57
C GLN A 82 -5.31 -7.88 9.35
N HIS A 83 -4.86 -9.00 8.78
CA HIS A 83 -4.84 -10.28 9.49
C HIS A 83 -3.88 -10.29 10.69
N MET A 84 -2.79 -9.52 10.64
CA MET A 84 -1.89 -9.36 11.79
C MET A 84 -2.58 -8.63 12.94
N ALA A 85 -3.39 -7.60 12.63
CA ALA A 85 -4.15 -6.83 13.61
C ALA A 85 -5.26 -7.66 14.29
N GLU A 86 -5.79 -8.68 13.59
CA GLU A 86 -6.75 -9.61 14.17
C GLU A 86 -6.17 -10.47 15.31
N GLY A 87 -4.85 -10.68 15.34
CA GLY A 87 -4.17 -11.45 16.38
C GLY A 87 -4.31 -12.98 16.26
N ALA A 88 -3.56 -13.72 17.08
CA ALA A 88 -3.62 -15.18 17.15
C ALA A 88 -4.63 -15.69 18.15
N GLU A 89 -5.47 -16.63 17.72
CA GLU A 89 -6.36 -17.38 18.60
C GLU A 89 -5.57 -18.36 19.46
N HIS A 90 -5.85 -18.33 20.77
CA HIS A 90 -5.45 -19.37 21.70
C HIS A 90 -6.36 -19.32 22.93
N GLY A 91 -6.89 -20.47 23.35
CA GLY A 91 -7.69 -20.57 24.57
C GLY A 91 -8.95 -19.69 24.54
N GLY A 92 -9.55 -19.48 23.37
CA GLY A 92 -10.74 -18.66 23.19
C GLY A 92 -10.48 -17.16 23.26
N LYS A 93 -9.21 -16.73 23.18
CA LYS A 93 -8.78 -15.32 23.21
C LYS A 93 -7.87 -15.02 22.04
N ARG A 94 -7.67 -13.73 21.75
CA ARG A 94 -6.76 -13.28 20.70
C ARG A 94 -5.59 -12.49 21.24
N PHE A 95 -4.40 -12.75 20.70
CA PHE A 95 -3.14 -12.17 21.15
C PHE A 95 -2.42 -11.43 20.04
N ALA A 96 -1.77 -10.33 20.39
CA ALA A 96 -1.07 -9.50 19.41
C ALA A 96 0.10 -10.23 18.75
N LEU A 97 0.33 -9.93 17.47
CA LEU A 97 1.39 -10.53 16.64
C LEU A 97 2.58 -9.58 16.42
N ASP A 98 2.59 -8.42 17.08
CA ASP A 98 3.65 -7.43 16.94
C ASP A 98 5.01 -7.94 17.48
N GLY A 99 6.07 -7.23 17.12
CA GLY A 99 7.44 -7.63 17.46
C GLY A 99 7.70 -7.73 18.96
N THR A 100 7.11 -6.83 19.77
CA THR A 100 7.27 -6.82 21.22
C THR A 100 6.57 -8.03 21.83
N SER A 101 5.29 -8.23 21.51
CA SER A 101 4.50 -9.35 22.01
C SER A 101 5.14 -10.71 21.69
N ARG A 102 5.65 -10.89 20.47
CA ARG A 102 6.36 -12.12 20.07
C ARG A 102 7.68 -12.32 20.81
N THR A 103 8.42 -11.24 21.07
CA THR A 103 9.68 -11.31 21.81
C THR A 103 9.44 -11.71 23.26
N ASP A 104 8.47 -11.08 23.91
CA ASP A 104 8.14 -11.33 25.32
C ASP A 104 7.60 -12.76 25.51
N LEU A 105 6.70 -13.21 24.62
CA LEU A 105 6.20 -14.59 24.62
C LEU A 105 7.32 -15.60 24.34
N GLY A 106 8.28 -15.28 23.48
CA GLY A 106 9.47 -16.11 23.24
C GLY A 106 10.35 -16.25 24.49
N GLY A 107 10.53 -15.17 25.25
CA GLY A 107 11.23 -15.18 26.53
C GLY A 107 10.51 -16.05 27.57
N MET A 108 9.18 -15.93 27.65
CA MET A 108 8.35 -16.78 28.52
C MET A 108 8.44 -18.25 28.11
N ALA A 109 8.36 -18.57 26.82
CA ALA A 109 8.47 -19.95 26.33
C ALA A 109 9.86 -20.55 26.63
N THR A 110 10.92 -19.75 26.50
CA THR A 110 12.29 -20.16 26.88
C THR A 110 12.38 -20.46 28.37
N THR A 111 11.77 -19.62 29.21
CA THR A 111 11.66 -19.86 30.66
C THR A 111 10.91 -21.16 30.93
N GLY A 112 9.76 -21.37 30.28
CA GLY A 112 8.97 -22.60 30.41
C GLY A 112 9.77 -23.84 30.03
N ALA A 113 10.56 -23.78 28.96
CA ALA A 113 11.42 -24.89 28.55
C ALA A 113 12.51 -25.21 29.59
N LEU A 114 13.13 -24.18 30.19
CA LEU A 114 14.09 -24.35 31.29
C LEU A 114 13.45 -24.98 32.53
N VAL A 115 12.19 -24.63 32.84
CA VAL A 115 11.43 -25.28 33.93
C VAL A 115 11.19 -26.75 33.64
N LEU A 116 10.80 -27.11 32.41
CA LEU A 116 10.61 -28.50 32.02
C LEU A 116 11.92 -29.33 32.04
N MET A 117 13.07 -28.67 31.88
CA MET A 117 14.38 -29.28 32.05
C MET A 117 14.85 -29.33 33.52
N GLY A 118 14.05 -28.84 34.47
CA GLY A 118 14.37 -28.81 35.90
C GLY A 118 15.41 -27.76 36.30
N ALA A 119 15.68 -26.78 35.42
CA ALA A 119 16.67 -25.73 35.67
C ALA A 119 16.10 -24.51 36.41
N LEU A 120 14.77 -24.31 36.35
CA LEU A 120 14.05 -23.19 36.97
C LEU A 120 12.72 -23.68 37.58
N ASP A 121 12.14 -22.87 38.44
CA ASP A 121 10.75 -22.98 38.86
C ASP A 121 9.85 -22.09 37.98
N TRP A 122 8.59 -22.49 37.77
CA TRP A 122 7.66 -21.67 37.01
C TRP A 122 7.33 -20.37 37.76
N PRO A 123 7.61 -19.18 37.19
CA PRO A 123 7.37 -17.92 37.88
C PRO A 123 5.88 -17.70 38.18
N ALA A 124 5.55 -17.30 39.41
CA ALA A 124 4.17 -17.02 39.82
C ALA A 124 3.50 -15.90 38.99
N ASP A 125 4.30 -14.93 38.55
CA ASP A 125 3.80 -13.84 37.70
C ASP A 125 3.35 -14.36 36.32
N TYR A 126 4.11 -15.28 35.71
CA TYR A 126 3.68 -15.96 34.50
C TYR A 126 2.49 -16.90 34.75
N ALA A 127 2.46 -17.59 35.88
CA ALA A 127 1.33 -18.44 36.26
C ALA A 127 -0.01 -17.67 36.32
N THR A 128 0.05 -16.39 36.68
CA THR A 128 -1.14 -15.52 36.72
C THR A 128 -1.74 -15.32 35.32
N GLY A 129 -0.92 -15.36 34.27
CA GLY A 129 -1.37 -15.40 32.88
C GLY A 129 -0.96 -14.20 32.01
N TRP A 130 -1.35 -14.26 30.74
CA TRP A 130 -1.03 -13.26 29.72
C TRP A 130 -2.23 -12.39 29.35
N ILE A 131 -1.99 -11.12 28.99
CA ILE A 131 -3.06 -10.20 28.59
C ILE A 131 -3.39 -10.37 27.11
N ALA A 132 -4.65 -10.63 26.80
CA ALA A 132 -5.20 -10.70 25.45
C ALA A 132 -5.59 -9.31 24.92
N LEU A 133 -5.89 -9.23 23.62
CA LEU A 133 -6.29 -7.98 22.94
C LEU A 133 -7.55 -7.34 23.53
N ASP A 134 -8.43 -8.13 24.13
CA ASP A 134 -9.64 -7.66 24.84
C ASP A 134 -9.34 -7.15 26.26
N ASN A 135 -8.06 -7.00 26.62
CA ASN A 135 -7.55 -6.64 27.95
C ASN A 135 -7.90 -7.63 29.06
N THR A 136 -8.41 -8.80 28.73
CA THR A 136 -8.62 -9.87 29.70
C THR A 136 -7.41 -10.78 29.79
N ARG A 137 -7.32 -11.56 30.87
CA ARG A 137 -6.18 -12.45 31.13
C ARG A 137 -6.50 -13.89 30.73
N LEU A 138 -5.58 -14.57 30.05
CA LEU A 138 -5.55 -16.03 29.92
C LEU A 138 -4.64 -16.60 31.02
N PRO A 139 -5.15 -17.35 32.00
CA PRO A 139 -4.32 -18.02 33.01
C PRO A 139 -3.34 -19.02 32.38
N LEU A 140 -2.10 -19.08 32.89
CA LEU A 140 -1.06 -19.98 32.39
C LEU A 140 -0.45 -20.79 33.54
N PRO A 141 -1.24 -21.63 34.23
CA PRO A 141 -0.83 -22.27 35.50
C PRO A 141 0.43 -23.13 35.37
N THR A 142 0.75 -23.61 34.18
CA THR A 142 1.92 -24.46 33.91
C THR A 142 2.85 -23.85 32.85
N PRO A 143 4.14 -24.23 32.84
CA PRO A 143 5.05 -23.81 31.76
C PRO A 143 4.58 -24.29 30.38
N GLN A 144 3.86 -25.42 30.30
CA GLN A 144 3.29 -25.92 29.05
C GLN A 144 2.24 -24.96 28.48
N ASP A 145 1.42 -24.32 29.33
CA ASP A 145 0.43 -23.34 28.88
C ASP A 145 1.12 -22.13 28.24
N GLY A 146 2.18 -21.62 28.88
CA GLY A 146 2.97 -20.52 28.33
C GLY A 146 3.63 -20.88 26.99
N ILE A 147 4.24 -22.06 26.90
CA ILE A 147 4.83 -22.56 25.65
C ILE A 147 3.76 -22.68 24.55
N ALA A 148 2.57 -23.20 24.88
CA ALA A 148 1.48 -23.37 23.92
C ALA A 148 0.99 -22.02 23.37
N LEU A 149 0.81 -21.01 24.24
CA LEU A 149 0.44 -19.66 23.82
C LEU A 149 1.51 -19.05 22.88
N ALA A 150 2.78 -19.13 23.27
CA ALA A 150 3.87 -18.59 22.47
C ALA A 150 3.97 -19.30 21.10
N ALA A 151 3.77 -20.62 21.07
CA ALA A 151 3.75 -21.39 19.84
C ALA A 151 2.58 -21.01 18.92
N ALA A 152 1.38 -20.78 19.47
CA ALA A 152 0.21 -20.34 18.69
C ALA A 152 0.47 -18.97 18.03
N VAL A 153 1.00 -18.01 18.80
CA VAL A 153 1.35 -16.67 18.31
C VAL A 153 2.44 -16.72 17.25
N ALA A 154 3.54 -17.45 17.51
CA ALA A 154 4.63 -17.58 16.54
C ALA A 154 4.18 -18.30 15.26
N GLY A 155 3.36 -19.36 15.40
CA GLY A 155 2.82 -20.14 14.30
C GLY A 155 1.94 -19.31 13.38
N ARG A 156 0.97 -18.56 13.93
CA ARG A 156 0.10 -17.69 13.12
C ARG A 156 0.89 -16.60 12.42
N TYR A 157 1.80 -15.93 13.12
CA TYR A 157 2.67 -14.92 12.50
C TYR A 157 3.43 -15.49 11.30
N ALA A 158 4.06 -16.64 11.47
CA ALA A 158 4.80 -17.30 10.39
C ALA A 158 3.87 -17.67 9.23
N ALA A 159 2.70 -18.25 9.51
CA ALA A 159 1.74 -18.64 8.48
C ALA A 159 1.26 -17.44 7.65
N LEU A 160 0.94 -16.31 8.30
CA LEU A 160 0.55 -15.07 7.60
C LEU A 160 1.67 -14.51 6.73
N VAL A 161 2.91 -14.51 7.21
CA VAL A 161 4.06 -14.06 6.42
C VAL A 161 4.28 -14.94 5.19
N GLN A 162 4.17 -16.26 5.34
CA GLN A 162 4.36 -17.19 4.23
C GLN A 162 3.20 -17.10 3.22
N ALA A 163 1.95 -17.01 3.68
CA ALA A 163 0.79 -16.81 2.80
C ALA A 163 0.94 -15.54 1.95
N ALA A 164 1.30 -14.41 2.57
CA ALA A 164 1.57 -13.17 1.85
C ALA A 164 2.69 -13.31 0.81
N ARG A 165 3.76 -14.06 1.14
CA ARG A 165 4.86 -14.31 0.19
C ARG A 165 4.39 -15.14 -1.00
N THR A 166 3.65 -16.23 -0.76
CA THR A 166 3.10 -17.09 -1.81
C THR A 166 2.22 -16.29 -2.78
N ILE A 167 1.34 -15.43 -2.27
CA ILE A 167 0.50 -14.58 -3.12
C ILE A 167 1.37 -13.60 -3.93
N LYS A 168 2.37 -12.96 -3.30
CA LYS A 168 3.29 -12.05 -4.01
C LYS A 168 4.18 -12.74 -5.05
N ASP A 169 4.53 -14.01 -4.84
CA ASP A 169 5.21 -14.82 -5.84
C ASP A 169 4.32 -15.05 -7.07
N ALA A 170 3.03 -15.33 -6.87
CA ALA A 170 2.06 -15.44 -7.96
C ALA A 170 1.90 -14.11 -8.71
N VAL A 171 1.83 -12.98 -7.99
CA VAL A 171 1.78 -11.63 -8.58
C VAL A 171 3.00 -11.35 -9.45
N LEU A 172 4.19 -11.68 -8.95
CA LEU A 172 5.43 -11.47 -9.69
C LEU A 172 5.51 -12.33 -10.96
N ALA A 173 4.95 -13.54 -10.93
CA ALA A 173 4.95 -14.47 -12.06
C ALA A 173 3.85 -14.20 -13.11
N SER A 174 2.85 -13.38 -12.79
CA SER A 174 1.70 -13.10 -13.66
C SER A 174 1.90 -11.88 -14.56
N ASP A 175 1.43 -11.96 -15.80
CA ASP A 175 1.30 -10.82 -16.72
C ASP A 175 -0.03 -10.06 -16.52
N GLU A 176 -0.94 -10.65 -15.74
CA GLU A 176 -2.23 -10.10 -15.31
C GLU A 176 -2.34 -10.16 -13.78
N PRO A 177 -1.56 -9.35 -13.04
CA PRO A 177 -1.52 -9.42 -11.57
C PRO A 177 -2.89 -9.10 -10.92
N GLU A 178 -3.73 -8.29 -11.56
CA GLU A 178 -5.07 -7.93 -11.04
C GLU A 178 -6.09 -9.07 -11.11
N ALA A 179 -5.81 -10.14 -11.87
CA ALA A 179 -6.66 -11.32 -11.94
C ALA A 179 -6.43 -12.29 -10.76
N ILE A 180 -5.38 -12.07 -9.96
CA ILE A 180 -5.06 -12.92 -8.82
C ILE A 180 -5.99 -12.60 -7.65
N ASP A 181 -6.67 -13.62 -7.14
CA ASP A 181 -7.44 -13.52 -5.91
C ASP A 181 -6.49 -13.41 -4.70
N ILE A 182 -6.25 -12.18 -4.26
CA ILE A 182 -5.42 -11.88 -3.09
C ILE A 182 -6.14 -12.12 -1.76
N THR A 183 -7.44 -12.43 -1.78
CA THR A 183 -8.26 -12.67 -0.58
C THR A 183 -8.28 -14.15 -0.17
N ALA A 184 -7.82 -15.04 -1.04
CA ALA A 184 -7.68 -16.46 -0.78
C ALA A 184 -6.29 -16.84 -0.24
N GLY A 185 -6.22 -17.99 0.45
CA GLY A 185 -4.94 -18.58 0.87
C GLY A 185 -4.39 -18.08 2.22
N TRP A 186 -5.14 -17.26 2.95
CA TRP A 186 -4.79 -16.84 4.31
C TRP A 186 -5.16 -17.91 5.35
N PRO A 187 -4.32 -18.14 6.37
CA PRO A 187 -4.66 -19.02 7.49
C PRO A 187 -5.76 -18.43 8.36
N GLU A 188 -6.63 -19.29 8.91
CA GLU A 188 -7.67 -18.91 9.88
C GLU A 188 -7.10 -18.34 11.18
#